data_AF-E2PYA7-F1
#
_entry.id   AF-E2PYA7-F1
#
_cell.length_a   1.000
_cell.length_b   1.000
_cell.length_c   1.000
_cell.angle_alpha   90.00
_cell.angle_beta   90.00
_cell.angle_gamma   90.00
#
_symmetry.space_group_name_H-M   'P 1'
#
loop_
_entity.id
_entity.type
_entity.pdbx_description
1 polymer ?
#
loop_
_entity_poly.entity_id
_entity_poly.type
_entity_poly.pdbx_seq_one_letter_code
_entity_poly.pdbx_strand_id
1 'polypeptide(L)'
;MATGNREPTLTVDELAARAGVTVRTIRFYGTRGLLPPPQIGPRRVGHYGQEHLSRLALIGELQHQGMTLAAIERHLERLPAGLGAQDLALHRALVASWSPGADEETDRAGLAGRAGRELSDGDIDRLAAMGALQRHRGGPEGYRVDPGLLRLGVQLLDVPVGYETILAARAVLVRHTRAAAQELARLLREEMGTPRPEQTAAVRSHPAPVQPMVVQALVAAFQRSLKEELRVAFDSPPDAGGPGAPPGPDGLPEPDGPDGPTGPPSGTERLPDRRPGRARERGGDAGPEGPGRPAPPGI
;
A
#
# COMPACT_ATOMS: atom_id res chain seq x y z
N MET A 1 -9.67 7.44 38.21
CA MET A 1 -10.40 6.20 37.91
C MET A 1 -10.16 5.87 36.45
N ALA A 2 -9.19 5.00 36.15
CA ALA A 2 -8.86 4.62 34.78
C ALA A 2 -9.83 3.53 34.32
N THR A 3 -10.74 3.86 33.40
CA THR A 3 -11.57 2.89 32.70
C THR A 3 -10.66 2.10 31.77
N GLY A 4 -10.11 0.99 32.26
CA GLY A 4 -9.39 0.05 31.41
C GLY A 4 -10.34 -0.48 30.34
N ASN A 5 -10.12 -0.06 29.10
CA ASN A 5 -10.75 -0.66 27.93
C ASN A 5 -10.24 -2.10 27.82
N ARG A 6 -10.84 -3.03 28.58
CA ARG A 6 -10.54 -4.46 28.48
C ARG A 6 -10.99 -4.89 27.10
N GLU A 7 -10.03 -5.08 26.19
CA GLU A 7 -10.29 -5.78 24.95
C GLU A 7 -11.04 -7.08 25.28
N PRO A 8 -12.12 -7.40 24.56
CA PRO A 8 -12.93 -8.56 24.87
C PRO A 8 -12.07 -9.83 24.75
N THR A 9 -11.84 -10.49 25.88
CA THR A 9 -11.17 -11.79 25.96
C THR A 9 -12.13 -12.89 25.58
N LEU A 10 -11.91 -13.52 24.44
CA LEU A 10 -12.73 -14.59 23.89
C LEU A 10 -12.20 -15.96 24.31
N THR A 11 -13.09 -16.92 24.52
CA THR A 11 -12.75 -18.35 24.53
C THR A 11 -12.45 -18.84 23.12
N VAL A 12 -11.89 -20.05 22.98
CA VAL A 12 -11.60 -20.63 21.67
C VAL A 12 -12.87 -20.85 20.82
N ASP A 13 -13.99 -21.16 21.48
CA ASP A 13 -15.28 -21.39 20.81
C ASP A 13 -15.88 -20.07 20.31
N GLU A 14 -15.80 -19.00 21.11
CA GLU A 14 -16.23 -17.66 20.70
C GLU A 14 -15.33 -17.09 19.59
N LEU A 15 -14.02 -17.35 19.66
CA LEU A 15 -13.09 -16.96 18.59
C LEU A 15 -13.43 -17.67 17.28
N ALA A 16 -13.69 -18.99 17.33
CA ALA A 16 -14.12 -19.80 16.19
C ALA A 16 -15.37 -19.22 15.53
N ALA A 17 -16.41 -18.98 16.35
CA ALA A 17 -17.67 -18.42 15.88
C ALA A 17 -17.48 -17.05 15.22
N ARG A 18 -16.72 -16.13 15.84
CA ARG A 18 -16.49 -14.78 15.30
C ARG A 18 -15.61 -14.76 14.05
N ALA A 19 -14.63 -15.67 13.96
CA ALA A 19 -13.72 -15.74 12.81
C ALA A 19 -14.30 -16.57 11.65
N GLY A 20 -15.43 -17.25 11.83
CA GLY A 20 -16.01 -18.11 10.80
C GLY A 20 -15.18 -19.36 10.50
N VAL A 21 -14.40 -19.84 11.47
CA VAL A 21 -13.55 -21.03 11.34
C VAL A 21 -13.82 -22.02 12.46
N THR A 22 -13.37 -23.27 12.31
CA THR A 22 -13.55 -24.27 13.37
C THR A 22 -12.51 -24.12 14.49
N VAL A 23 -12.85 -24.57 15.70
CA VAL A 23 -11.89 -24.73 16.81
C VAL A 23 -10.69 -25.58 16.40
N ARG A 24 -10.90 -26.60 15.57
CA ARG A 24 -9.84 -27.44 15.01
C ARG A 24 -8.86 -26.61 14.18
N THR A 25 -9.37 -25.71 13.33
CA THR A 25 -8.56 -24.78 12.53
C THR A 25 -7.73 -23.85 13.41
N ILE A 26 -8.33 -23.27 14.46
CA ILE A 26 -7.62 -22.39 15.40
C ILE A 26 -6.49 -23.13 16.09
N ARG A 27 -6.76 -24.33 16.63
CA ARG A 27 -5.73 -25.15 17.28
C ARG A 27 -4.61 -25.52 16.31
N PHE A 28 -4.97 -25.90 15.09
CA PHE A 28 -4.01 -26.21 14.04
C PHE A 28 -3.10 -25.00 13.73
N TYR A 29 -3.67 -23.81 13.56
CA TYR A 29 -2.89 -22.58 13.36
C TYR A 29 -2.02 -22.24 14.57
N GLY A 30 -2.52 -22.42 15.79
CA GLY A 30 -1.73 -22.27 17.01
C GLY A 30 -0.52 -23.22 17.04
N THR A 31 -0.70 -24.49 16.68
CA THR A 31 0.42 -25.47 16.64
C THR A 31 1.46 -25.18 15.57
N ARG A 32 1.08 -24.44 14.51
CA ARG A 32 2.01 -24.00 13.45
C ARG A 32 2.60 -22.61 13.68
N GLY A 33 2.35 -22.01 14.84
CA GLY A 33 2.84 -20.65 15.15
C GLY A 33 2.19 -19.54 14.32
N LEU A 34 1.11 -19.83 13.58
CA LEU A 34 0.39 -18.84 12.78
C LEU A 34 -0.46 -17.90 13.63
N LEU A 35 -0.74 -18.29 14.87
CA LEU A 35 -1.41 -17.47 15.88
C LEU A 35 -0.50 -17.29 17.09
N PRO A 36 -0.51 -16.10 17.71
CA PRO A 36 0.20 -15.90 18.97
C PRO A 36 -0.42 -16.81 20.04
N PRO A 37 0.34 -17.20 21.08
CA PRO A 37 -0.18 -18.03 22.15
C PRO A 37 -1.30 -17.28 22.89
N PRO A 38 -2.40 -17.97 23.26
CA PRO A 38 -3.46 -17.35 24.04
C PRO A 38 -2.98 -16.99 25.45
N GLN A 39 -3.62 -15.99 26.05
CA GLN A 39 -3.41 -15.68 27.46
C GLN A 39 -4.07 -16.76 28.32
N ILE A 40 -3.32 -17.40 29.20
CA ILE A 40 -3.86 -18.44 30.07
C ILE A 40 -4.60 -17.77 31.24
N GLY A 41 -5.92 -17.85 31.22
CA GLY A 41 -6.78 -17.34 32.28
C GLY A 41 -6.98 -18.30 33.45
N PRO A 42 -7.88 -17.93 34.38
CA PRO A 42 -8.32 -18.80 35.46
C PRO A 42 -8.80 -20.15 34.91
N ARG A 43 -8.54 -21.24 35.65
CA ARG A 43 -8.89 -22.62 35.24
C ARG A 43 -8.18 -23.11 33.97
N ARG A 44 -7.04 -22.54 33.60
CA ARG A 44 -6.25 -22.91 32.40
C ARG A 44 -7.02 -22.75 31.08
N VAL A 45 -8.02 -21.87 31.05
CA VAL A 45 -8.76 -21.54 29.83
C VAL A 45 -7.93 -20.53 29.03
N GLY A 46 -7.68 -20.81 27.75
CA GLY A 46 -7.02 -19.87 26.86
C GLY A 46 -7.96 -18.74 26.44
N HIS A 47 -7.53 -17.50 26.65
CA HIS A 47 -8.21 -16.29 26.22
C HIS A 47 -7.53 -15.67 25.00
N TYR A 48 -8.35 -15.24 24.05
CA TYR A 48 -7.95 -14.69 22.77
C TYR A 48 -8.47 -13.25 22.65
N GLY A 49 -7.59 -12.32 22.27
CA GLY A 49 -7.95 -10.91 22.03
C GLY A 49 -8.18 -10.58 20.55
N GLN A 50 -8.35 -9.27 20.28
CA GLN A 50 -8.61 -8.75 18.94
C GLN A 50 -7.49 -9.04 17.94
N GLU A 51 -6.23 -9.12 18.40
CA GLU A 51 -5.09 -9.49 17.57
C GLU A 51 -5.30 -10.85 16.88
N HIS A 52 -5.88 -11.83 17.58
CA HIS A 52 -6.14 -13.16 17.02
C HIS A 52 -7.18 -13.10 15.91
N LEU A 53 -8.22 -12.29 16.08
CA LEU A 53 -9.26 -12.08 15.05
C LEU A 53 -8.66 -11.42 13.81
N SER A 54 -7.88 -10.34 13.97
CA SER A 54 -7.23 -9.67 12.85
C SER A 54 -6.27 -10.61 12.11
N ARG A 55 -5.53 -11.46 12.83
CA ARG A 55 -4.59 -12.41 12.24
C ARG A 55 -5.32 -13.54 11.49
N LEU A 56 -6.39 -14.09 12.06
CA LEU A 56 -7.24 -15.08 11.38
C LEU A 56 -7.86 -14.50 10.11
N ALA A 57 -8.32 -13.25 10.16
CA ALA A 57 -8.87 -12.55 9.01
C ALA A 57 -7.81 -12.35 7.91
N LEU A 58 -6.59 -11.97 8.26
CA LEU A 58 -5.48 -11.85 7.31
C LEU A 58 -5.11 -13.21 6.69
N ILE A 59 -5.04 -14.27 7.48
CA ILE A 59 -4.78 -15.63 6.98
C ILE A 59 -5.85 -16.03 5.96
N GLY A 60 -7.13 -15.84 6.30
CA GLY A 60 -8.25 -16.14 5.39
C GLY A 60 -8.17 -15.35 4.08
N GLU A 61 -7.79 -14.07 4.15
CA GLU A 61 -7.60 -13.23 2.97
C GLU A 61 -6.46 -13.75 2.07
N LEU A 62 -5.30 -14.03 2.66
CA LEU A 62 -4.15 -14.56 1.92
C LEU A 62 -4.46 -15.93 1.28
N GLN A 63 -5.24 -16.78 1.96
CA GLN A 63 -5.73 -18.04 1.40
C GLN A 63 -6.71 -17.81 0.24
N HIS A 64 -7.61 -16.83 0.35
CA HIS A 64 -8.52 -16.46 -0.73
C HIS A 64 -7.76 -16.01 -1.99
N GLN A 65 -6.62 -15.33 -1.81
CA GLN A 65 -5.70 -14.95 -2.88
C GLN A 65 -4.81 -16.12 -3.39
N GLY A 66 -5.11 -17.36 -3.01
CA GLY A 66 -4.43 -18.56 -3.50
C GLY A 66 -3.09 -18.87 -2.83
N MET A 67 -2.72 -18.19 -1.74
CA MET A 67 -1.49 -18.54 -1.03
C MET A 67 -1.61 -19.90 -0.33
N THR A 68 -0.58 -20.72 -0.49
CA THR A 68 -0.45 -21.95 0.30
C THR A 68 -0.15 -21.60 1.75
N LEU A 69 -0.57 -22.47 2.68
CA LEU A 69 -0.35 -22.23 4.10
C LEU A 69 1.14 -22.07 4.46
N ALA A 70 2.03 -22.80 3.79
CA ALA A 70 3.48 -22.66 3.99
C ALA A 70 4.01 -21.30 3.51
N ALA A 71 3.42 -20.72 2.45
CA ALA A 71 3.74 -19.36 2.02
C ALA A 71 3.21 -18.31 3.01
N ILE A 72 2.03 -18.55 3.59
CA ILE A 72 1.43 -17.70 4.63
C ILE A 72 2.29 -17.72 5.90
N GLU A 73 2.75 -18.88 6.34
CA GLU A 73 3.65 -19.05 7.48
C GLU A 73 4.91 -18.18 7.31
N ARG A 74 5.64 -18.36 6.21
CA ARG A 74 6.81 -17.54 5.89
C ARG A 74 6.47 -16.04 5.76
N HIS A 75 5.27 -15.71 5.29
CA HIS A 75 4.82 -14.32 5.17
C HIS A 75 4.63 -13.67 6.54
N LEU A 76 3.94 -14.36 7.45
CA LEU A 76 3.69 -13.87 8.81
C LEU A 76 4.98 -13.80 9.64
N GLU A 77 5.95 -14.70 9.43
CA GLU A 77 7.27 -14.64 10.07
C GLU A 77 8.09 -13.39 9.71
N ARG A 78 7.89 -12.85 8.50
CA ARG A 78 8.56 -11.64 8.03
C ARG A 78 7.91 -10.34 8.50
N LEU A 79 6.70 -10.42 9.08
CA LEU A 79 6.06 -9.22 9.63
C LEU A 79 6.83 -8.74 10.86
N PRO A 80 6.91 -7.41 11.11
CA PRO A 80 7.53 -6.89 12.32
C PRO A 80 6.96 -7.56 13.58
N ALA A 81 7.81 -7.87 14.55
CA ALA A 81 7.34 -8.38 15.82
C ALA A 81 6.46 -7.32 16.51
N GLY A 82 5.33 -7.75 17.07
CA GLY A 82 4.43 -6.88 17.85
C GLY A 82 3.43 -6.06 17.03
N LEU A 83 3.12 -6.46 15.78
CA LEU A 83 2.00 -5.85 15.04
C LEU A 83 0.69 -5.99 15.82
N GLY A 84 0.01 -4.87 16.03
CA GLY A 84 -1.29 -4.82 16.69
C GLY A 84 -2.42 -5.26 15.76
N ALA A 85 -3.63 -5.33 16.30
CA ALA A 85 -4.82 -5.69 15.55
C ALA A 85 -5.09 -4.74 14.36
N GLN A 86 -4.80 -3.44 14.54
CA GLN A 86 -4.96 -2.39 13.54
C GLN A 86 -3.95 -2.54 12.39
N ASP A 87 -2.69 -2.83 12.70
CA ASP A 87 -1.67 -3.05 11.67
C ASP A 87 -2.02 -4.25 10.79
N LEU A 88 -2.44 -5.36 11.41
CA LEU A 88 -2.89 -6.55 10.70
C LEU A 88 -4.14 -6.29 9.84
N ALA A 89 -5.06 -5.45 10.33
CA ALA A 89 -6.22 -5.02 9.53
C ALA A 89 -5.81 -4.17 8.32
N LEU A 90 -4.82 -3.29 8.48
CA LEU A 90 -4.23 -2.52 7.39
C LEU A 90 -3.56 -3.43 6.35
N HIS A 91 -2.72 -4.36 6.80
CA HIS A 91 -2.11 -5.36 5.92
C HIS A 91 -3.16 -6.16 5.14
N ARG A 92 -4.24 -6.59 5.81
CA ARG A 92 -5.33 -7.31 5.15
C ARG A 92 -6.00 -6.46 4.07
N ALA A 93 -6.34 -5.21 4.37
CA ALA A 93 -7.01 -4.33 3.41
C ALA A 93 -6.16 -4.13 2.14
N LEU A 94 -4.85 -3.99 2.30
CA LEU A 94 -3.91 -3.84 1.18
C LEU A 94 -3.79 -5.12 0.32
N VAL A 95 -3.96 -6.29 0.92
CA VAL A 95 -4.02 -7.57 0.20
C VAL A 95 -5.36 -7.71 -0.53
N ALA A 96 -6.47 -7.35 0.11
CA ALA A 96 -7.81 -7.44 -0.45
C ALA A 96 -8.02 -6.50 -1.66
N SER A 97 -7.49 -5.27 -1.59
CA SER A 97 -7.70 -4.22 -2.60
C SER A 97 -7.03 -4.51 -3.95
N TRP A 98 -6.20 -5.54 -4.04
CA TRP A 98 -5.55 -6.00 -5.28
C TRP A 98 -6.31 -7.14 -5.98
N SER A 99 -7.40 -7.64 -5.38
CA SER A 99 -8.27 -8.64 -5.99
C SER A 99 -9.21 -7.98 -7.02
N PRO A 100 -9.25 -8.46 -8.28
CA PRO A 100 -10.27 -8.02 -9.24
C PRO A 100 -11.68 -8.27 -8.66
N GLY A 101 -12.44 -7.22 -8.40
CA GLY A 101 -13.81 -7.31 -7.87
C GLY A 101 -13.95 -7.18 -6.34
N ALA A 102 -12.96 -6.65 -5.63
CA ALA A 102 -13.06 -6.36 -4.19
C ALA A 102 -14.11 -5.29 -3.83
N ASP A 103 -14.52 -4.47 -4.82
CA ASP A 103 -15.55 -3.44 -4.63
C ASP A 103 -16.95 -4.10 -4.59
N GLU A 104 -17.58 -4.05 -3.42
CA GLU A 104 -18.97 -4.44 -3.24
C GLU A 104 -19.90 -3.25 -3.50
N GLU A 105 -20.97 -3.46 -4.26
CA GLU A 105 -22.06 -2.49 -4.38
C GLU A 105 -23.01 -2.61 -3.20
N THR A 106 -23.35 -1.49 -2.58
CA THR A 106 -24.26 -1.42 -1.44
C THR A 106 -25.08 -0.13 -1.44
N ASP A 107 -26.25 -0.17 -0.83
CA ASP A 107 -27.01 1.02 -0.48
C ASP A 107 -26.52 1.63 0.85
N ARG A 108 -27.15 2.73 1.27
CA ARG A 108 -26.80 3.43 2.51
C ARG A 108 -27.00 2.57 3.77
N ALA A 109 -28.05 1.74 3.80
CA ALA A 109 -28.35 0.87 4.93
C ALA A 109 -27.28 -0.22 5.08
N GLY A 110 -26.89 -0.85 3.97
CA GLY A 110 -25.81 -1.83 3.94
C GLY A 110 -24.44 -1.22 4.21
N LEU A 111 -24.22 0.06 3.89
CA LEU A 111 -23.01 0.79 4.28
C LEU A 111 -22.94 0.96 5.80
N ALA A 112 -24.01 1.45 6.44
CA ALA A 112 -24.09 1.59 7.89
C ALA A 112 -23.94 0.24 8.62
N GLY A 113 -24.57 -0.82 8.09
CA GLY A 113 -24.42 -2.19 8.60
C GLY A 113 -22.97 -2.69 8.57
N ARG A 114 -22.24 -2.45 7.47
CA ARG A 114 -20.82 -2.82 7.35
C ARG A 114 -19.91 -1.95 8.21
N ALA A 115 -20.23 -0.67 8.36
CA ALA A 115 -19.50 0.24 9.25
C ALA A 115 -19.74 -0.08 10.74
N GLY A 116 -20.83 -0.77 11.06
CA GLY A 116 -21.24 -1.08 12.43
C GLY A 116 -21.69 0.14 13.23
N ARG A 117 -21.99 1.26 12.55
CA ARG A 117 -22.47 2.52 13.12
C ARG A 117 -23.28 3.30 12.09
N GLU A 118 -24.12 4.21 12.58
CA GLU A 118 -24.73 5.21 11.71
C GLU A 118 -23.65 6.17 11.18
N LEU A 119 -23.82 6.57 9.91
CA LEU A 119 -22.89 7.45 9.20
C LEU A 119 -23.64 8.72 8.77
N SER A 120 -23.15 9.86 9.24
CA SER A 120 -23.59 11.16 8.75
C SER A 120 -23.09 11.40 7.31
N ASP A 121 -23.65 12.37 6.61
CA ASP A 121 -23.15 12.73 5.27
C ASP A 121 -21.69 13.20 5.29
N GLY A 122 -21.27 13.88 6.36
CA GLY A 122 -19.88 14.26 6.58
C GLY A 122 -18.95 13.06 6.80
N ASP A 123 -19.42 12.01 7.46
CA ASP A 123 -18.66 10.76 7.60
C ASP A 123 -18.50 10.07 6.25
N ILE A 124 -19.56 10.02 5.45
CA ILE A 124 -19.52 9.45 4.10
C ILE A 124 -18.56 10.24 3.20
N ASP A 125 -18.58 11.58 3.28
CA ASP A 125 -17.66 12.43 2.54
C ASP A 125 -16.21 12.21 2.96
N ARG A 126 -15.95 12.07 4.27
CA ARG A 126 -14.62 11.71 4.78
C ARG A 126 -14.18 10.33 4.31
N LEU A 127 -15.05 9.32 4.36
CA LEU A 127 -14.76 7.96 3.87
C LEU A 127 -14.47 7.96 2.36
N ALA A 128 -15.23 8.74 1.58
CA ALA A 128 -14.97 8.95 0.15
C ALA A 128 -13.62 9.66 -0.08
N ALA A 129 -13.32 10.69 0.73
CA ALA A 129 -12.05 11.41 0.69
C ALA A 129 -10.86 10.57 1.13
N MET A 130 -11.06 9.50 1.90
CA MET A 130 -10.04 8.48 2.19
C MET A 130 -9.90 7.46 1.06
N GLY A 131 -10.90 7.35 0.17
CA GLY A 131 -11.00 6.31 -0.86
C GLY A 131 -11.56 4.99 -0.34
N ALA A 132 -12.14 4.97 0.86
CA ALA A 132 -12.75 3.77 1.46
C ALA A 132 -14.10 3.40 0.80
N LEU A 133 -14.72 4.36 0.11
CA LEU A 133 -15.91 4.14 -0.71
C LEU A 133 -15.92 5.11 -1.90
N GLN A 134 -16.75 4.79 -2.89
CA GLN A 134 -17.07 5.64 -4.03
C GLN A 134 -18.58 5.77 -4.17
N ARG A 135 -19.07 7.00 -4.33
CA ARG A 135 -20.47 7.26 -4.66
C ARG A 135 -20.70 6.89 -6.13
N HIS A 136 -21.72 6.09 -6.41
CA HIS A 136 -22.09 5.77 -7.78
C HIS A 136 -22.51 7.05 -8.52
N ARG A 137 -21.90 7.32 -9.69
CA ARG A 137 -22.30 8.45 -10.54
C ARG A 137 -23.30 7.95 -11.59
N GLY A 138 -24.57 8.34 -11.45
CA GLY A 138 -25.58 8.20 -12.51
C GLY A 138 -26.71 7.18 -12.29
N GLY A 139 -26.95 6.73 -11.05
CA GLY A 139 -28.05 5.80 -10.71
C GLY A 139 -28.62 6.06 -9.30
N PRO A 140 -29.58 5.24 -8.80
CA PRO A 140 -30.09 5.35 -7.43
C PRO A 140 -28.95 5.32 -6.41
N GLU A 141 -29.11 5.99 -5.27
CA GLU A 141 -28.05 6.17 -4.26
C GLU A 141 -27.36 4.86 -3.88
N GLY A 142 -26.22 4.61 -4.51
CA GLY A 142 -25.42 3.40 -4.35
C GLY A 142 -23.97 3.76 -4.09
N TYR A 143 -23.30 2.90 -3.35
CA TYR A 143 -21.91 3.03 -2.95
C TYR A 143 -21.15 1.80 -3.42
N ARG A 144 -19.97 2.00 -3.99
CA ARG A 144 -18.96 0.96 -4.14
C ARG A 144 -17.99 1.04 -2.99
N VAL A 145 -17.73 -0.08 -2.35
CA VAL A 145 -16.99 -0.13 -1.09
C VAL A 145 -15.98 -1.26 -1.15
N ASP A 146 -14.74 -0.94 -0.77
CA ASP A 146 -13.76 -1.95 -0.41
C ASP A 146 -13.96 -2.29 1.09
N PRO A 147 -14.38 -3.53 1.46
CA PRO A 147 -14.67 -3.87 2.85
C PRO A 147 -13.47 -3.75 3.79
N GLY A 148 -12.25 -3.93 3.26
CA GLY A 148 -11.01 -3.78 4.01
C GLY A 148 -10.74 -2.32 4.33
N LEU A 149 -10.82 -1.45 3.32
CA LEU A 149 -10.62 -0.01 3.49
C LEU A 149 -11.74 0.66 4.27
N LEU A 150 -13.00 0.22 4.14
CA LEU A 150 -14.11 0.76 4.93
C LEU A 150 -13.86 0.61 6.42
N ARG A 151 -13.42 -0.57 6.86
CA ARG A 151 -13.16 -0.83 8.28
C ARG A 151 -12.11 0.12 8.85
N LEU A 152 -11.03 0.36 8.09
CA LEU A 152 -9.96 1.28 8.47
C LEU A 152 -10.45 2.73 8.45
N GLY A 153 -11.18 3.11 7.40
CA GLY A 153 -11.75 4.44 7.28
C GLY A 153 -12.68 4.78 8.44
N VAL A 154 -13.53 3.83 8.87
CA VAL A 154 -14.43 4.01 10.01
C VAL A 154 -13.66 4.23 11.31
N GLN A 155 -12.56 3.50 11.54
CA GLN A 155 -11.70 3.74 12.70
C GLN A 155 -11.03 5.12 12.65
N LEU A 156 -10.69 5.59 11.45
CA LEU A 156 -10.05 6.89 11.27
C LEU A 156 -11.02 8.07 11.46
N LEU A 157 -12.34 7.86 11.38
CA LEU A 157 -13.34 8.89 11.68
C LEU A 157 -13.26 9.39 13.12
N ASP A 158 -12.77 8.56 14.05
CA ASP A 158 -12.62 8.92 15.46
C ASP A 158 -11.32 9.72 15.73
N VAL A 159 -10.45 9.88 14.73
CA VAL A 159 -9.23 10.70 14.83
C VAL A 159 -9.54 12.14 14.39
N PRO A 160 -9.15 13.17 15.17
CA PRO A 160 -9.49 14.57 14.89
C PRO A 160 -8.65 15.16 13.74
N VAL A 161 -8.80 14.61 12.53
CA VAL A 161 -8.15 15.10 11.30
C VAL A 161 -9.17 15.87 10.46
N GLY A 162 -8.82 17.09 10.04
CA GLY A 162 -9.68 17.91 9.18
C GLY A 162 -9.93 17.27 7.80
N TYR A 163 -11.11 17.52 7.22
CA TYR A 163 -11.47 17.02 5.88
C TYR A 163 -10.46 17.44 4.80
N GLU A 164 -10.05 18.71 4.79
CA GLU A 164 -9.05 19.23 3.86
C GLU A 164 -7.69 18.54 4.01
N THR A 165 -7.28 18.22 5.24
CA THR A 165 -6.05 17.46 5.51
C THR A 165 -6.13 16.05 4.95
N ILE A 166 -7.27 15.36 5.11
CA ILE A 166 -7.51 14.03 4.52
C ILE A 166 -7.40 14.09 3.00
N LEU A 167 -8.05 15.07 2.37
CA LEU A 167 -8.00 15.26 0.92
C LEU A 167 -6.58 15.54 0.42
N ALA A 168 -5.86 16.47 1.08
CA ALA A 168 -4.48 16.80 0.73
C ALA A 168 -3.57 15.58 0.87
N ALA A 169 -3.67 14.84 1.99
CA ALA A 169 -2.91 13.61 2.20
C ALA A 169 -3.20 12.56 1.13
N ARG A 170 -4.47 12.34 0.77
CA ARG A 170 -4.85 11.42 -0.31
C ARG A 170 -4.30 11.85 -1.66
N ALA A 171 -4.37 13.14 -2.00
CA ALA A 171 -3.85 13.64 -3.26
C ALA A 171 -2.34 13.38 -3.39
N VAL A 172 -1.58 13.64 -2.32
CA VAL A 172 -0.14 13.34 -2.24
C VAL A 172 0.09 11.83 -2.40
N LEU A 173 -0.58 10.99 -1.61
CA LEU A 173 -0.43 9.54 -1.67
C LEU A 173 -0.73 8.98 -3.06
N VAL A 174 -1.88 9.33 -3.66
CA VAL A 174 -2.26 8.85 -5.00
C VAL A 174 -1.24 9.25 -6.06
N ARG A 175 -0.74 10.49 -6.01
CA ARG A 175 0.28 10.96 -6.95
C ARG A 175 1.56 10.12 -6.88
N HIS A 176 2.10 9.94 -5.67
CA HIS A 176 3.38 9.23 -5.48
C HIS A 176 3.24 7.73 -5.70
N THR A 177 2.17 7.10 -5.24
CA THR A 177 1.91 5.67 -5.48
C THR A 177 1.73 5.38 -6.97
N ARG A 178 1.06 6.26 -7.72
CA ARG A 178 0.93 6.10 -9.18
C ARG A 178 2.28 6.20 -9.88
N ALA A 179 3.12 7.16 -9.50
CA ALA A 179 4.47 7.29 -10.06
C ALA A 179 5.30 6.03 -9.79
N ALA A 180 5.35 5.56 -8.55
CA ALA A 180 6.06 4.33 -8.17
C ALA A 180 5.53 3.09 -8.92
N ALA A 181 4.21 2.93 -9.03
CA ALA A 181 3.60 1.83 -9.76
C ALA A 181 3.97 1.85 -11.26
N GLN A 182 4.03 3.03 -11.88
CA GLN A 182 4.43 3.18 -13.27
C GLN A 182 5.90 2.80 -13.49
N GLU A 183 6.78 3.20 -12.59
CA GLU A 183 8.21 2.84 -12.64
C GLU A 183 8.42 1.33 -12.43
N LEU A 184 7.78 0.74 -11.43
CA LEU A 184 7.84 -0.71 -11.18
C LEU A 184 7.28 -1.52 -12.36
N ALA A 185 6.15 -1.09 -12.93
CA ALA A 185 5.57 -1.74 -14.11
C ALA A 185 6.48 -1.63 -15.34
N ARG A 186 7.24 -0.52 -15.46
CA ARG A 186 8.25 -0.38 -16.51
C ARG A 186 9.39 -1.37 -16.30
N LEU A 187 10.00 -1.41 -15.11
CA LEU A 187 11.09 -2.33 -14.78
C LEU A 187 10.69 -3.79 -14.99
N LEU A 188 9.49 -4.18 -14.55
CA LEU A 188 9.00 -5.54 -14.72
C LEU A 188 8.80 -5.91 -16.20
N ARG A 189 8.32 -4.97 -17.04
CA ARG A 189 8.20 -5.19 -18.49
C ARG A 189 9.55 -5.31 -19.18
N GLU A 190 10.54 -4.54 -18.73
CA GLU A 190 11.92 -4.61 -19.24
C GLU A 190 12.55 -5.97 -18.92
N GLU A 191 12.38 -6.47 -17.68
CA GLU A 191 12.90 -7.77 -17.24
C GLU A 191 12.19 -8.97 -17.90
N MET A 192 10.86 -8.91 -18.05
CA MET A 192 10.05 -10.01 -18.61
C MET A 192 10.16 -10.14 -20.14
N GLY A 193 10.66 -9.11 -20.83
CA GLY A 193 10.67 -9.03 -22.29
C GLY A 193 9.28 -9.17 -22.94
N THR A 194 9.22 -9.28 -24.28
CA THR A 194 8.00 -9.71 -24.99
C THR A 194 7.82 -11.21 -24.83
N PRO A 195 6.70 -11.69 -24.24
CA PRO A 195 6.51 -13.12 -24.01
C PRO A 195 6.40 -13.86 -25.35
N ARG A 196 7.27 -14.86 -25.57
CA ARG A 196 7.05 -15.84 -26.65
C ARG A 196 5.79 -16.66 -26.31
N PRO A 197 4.92 -16.99 -27.28
CA PRO A 197 3.66 -17.71 -27.02
C PRO A 197 3.86 -19.03 -26.25
N GLU A 198 5.01 -19.65 -26.43
CA GLU A 198 5.46 -20.93 -25.85
C GLU A 198 5.77 -20.81 -24.34
N GLN A 199 6.24 -19.64 -23.90
CA GLN A 199 6.55 -19.34 -22.48
C GLN A 199 5.28 -19.01 -21.68
N THR A 200 4.22 -18.53 -22.35
CA THR A 200 2.94 -18.20 -21.67
C THR A 200 2.20 -19.42 -21.13
N ALA A 201 2.44 -20.62 -21.68
CA ALA A 201 1.83 -21.85 -21.21
C ALA A 201 2.56 -22.44 -19.98
N ALA A 202 3.89 -22.41 -19.98
CA ALA A 202 4.72 -22.96 -18.90
C ALA A 202 4.69 -22.11 -17.60
N VAL A 203 4.59 -20.78 -17.71
CA VAL A 203 4.48 -19.89 -16.53
C VAL A 203 3.11 -20.04 -15.83
N ARG A 204 2.06 -20.45 -16.55
CA ARG A 204 0.74 -20.73 -15.95
C ARG A 204 0.70 -22.03 -15.16
N SER A 205 1.71 -22.90 -15.32
CA SER A 205 1.63 -24.27 -14.85
C SER A 205 1.97 -24.48 -13.37
N HIS A 206 2.48 -23.50 -12.61
CA HIS A 206 2.54 -23.44 -11.13
C HIS A 206 3.39 -22.22 -10.66
N PRO A 207 2.96 -20.96 -10.80
CA PRO A 207 3.57 -19.87 -10.05
C PRO A 207 2.94 -19.85 -8.65
N ALA A 208 3.75 -19.94 -7.59
CA ALA A 208 3.29 -19.42 -6.29
C ALA A 208 2.77 -17.99 -6.53
N PRO A 209 1.67 -17.55 -5.89
CA PRO A 209 1.11 -16.24 -6.18
C PRO A 209 2.15 -15.17 -5.83
N VAL A 210 2.78 -14.61 -6.87
CA VAL A 210 3.83 -13.57 -6.79
C VAL A 210 3.22 -12.27 -6.24
N GLN A 211 1.94 -12.05 -6.51
CA GLN A 211 1.16 -10.87 -6.14
C GLN A 211 1.25 -10.56 -4.62
N PRO A 212 0.87 -11.46 -3.68
CA PRO A 212 1.02 -11.24 -2.24
C PRO A 212 2.44 -10.90 -1.77
N MET A 213 3.48 -11.46 -2.41
CA MET A 213 4.87 -11.18 -2.05
C MET A 213 5.28 -9.76 -2.44
N VAL A 214 4.85 -9.31 -3.62
CA VAL A 214 5.08 -7.93 -4.08
C VAL A 214 4.35 -6.93 -3.18
N VAL A 215 3.08 -7.19 -2.85
CA VAL A 215 2.32 -6.35 -1.91
C VAL A 215 3.05 -6.25 -0.58
N GLN A 216 3.50 -7.38 -0.01
CA GLN A 216 4.27 -7.37 1.24
C GLN A 216 5.51 -6.48 1.16
N ALA A 217 6.32 -6.65 0.11
CA ALA A 217 7.55 -5.87 -0.06
C ALA A 217 7.26 -4.37 -0.14
N LEU A 218 6.20 -3.99 -0.86
CA LEU A 218 5.78 -2.59 -0.98
C LEU A 218 5.29 -2.02 0.36
N VAL A 219 4.45 -2.76 1.10
CA VAL A 219 3.97 -2.31 2.41
C VAL A 219 5.11 -2.19 3.41
N ALA A 220 6.01 -3.16 3.46
CA ALA A 220 7.16 -3.13 4.36
C ALA A 220 8.11 -1.97 4.02
N ALA A 221 8.36 -1.72 2.73
CA ALA A 221 9.16 -0.58 2.28
C ALA A 221 8.50 0.75 2.68
N PHE A 222 7.19 0.88 2.46
CA PHE A 222 6.43 2.07 2.85
C PHE A 222 6.43 2.28 4.36
N GLN A 223 6.16 1.24 5.16
CA GLN A 223 6.19 1.31 6.63
C GLN A 223 7.56 1.75 7.14
N ARG A 224 8.65 1.25 6.54
CA ARG A 224 10.01 1.66 6.90
C ARG A 224 10.23 3.14 6.61
N SER A 225 9.95 3.59 5.39
CA SER A 225 10.10 5.01 5.03
C SER A 225 9.21 5.92 5.87
N LEU A 226 7.96 5.54 6.10
CA LEU A 226 7.05 6.33 6.94
C LEU A 226 7.55 6.41 8.39
N LYS A 227 8.04 5.31 8.96
CA LYS A 227 8.62 5.32 10.32
C LYS A 227 9.85 6.23 10.41
N GLU A 228 10.70 6.25 9.39
CA GLU A 228 11.87 7.13 9.32
C GLU A 228 11.45 8.60 9.27
N GLU A 229 10.51 8.96 8.39
CA GLU A 229 10.01 10.34 8.24
C GLU A 229 9.25 10.83 9.48
N LEU A 230 8.37 10.00 10.05
CA LEU A 230 7.64 10.36 11.28
C LEU A 230 8.60 10.54 12.45
N ARG A 231 9.67 9.73 12.53
CA ARG A 231 10.68 9.91 13.55
C ARG A 231 11.38 11.26 13.41
N VAL A 232 11.77 11.66 12.20
CA VAL A 232 12.39 12.97 11.95
C VAL A 232 11.42 14.12 12.30
N ALA A 233 10.14 13.98 11.95
CA ALA A 233 9.12 15.00 12.21
C ALA A 233 8.78 15.17 13.70
N PHE A 234 8.85 14.09 14.49
CA PHE A 234 8.48 14.11 15.93
C PHE A 234 9.67 14.14 16.90
N ASP A 235 10.87 13.69 16.51
CA ASP A 235 12.10 13.77 17.33
C ASP A 235 12.88 15.08 17.11
N SER A 236 12.47 15.94 16.17
CA SER A 236 13.02 17.29 16.07
C SER A 236 12.57 18.12 17.28
N PRO A 237 13.47 18.67 18.11
CA PRO A 237 13.06 19.57 19.19
C PRO A 237 12.29 20.75 18.57
N PRO A 238 11.21 21.24 19.22
CA PRO A 238 10.61 22.48 18.78
C PRO A 238 11.71 23.53 18.77
N ASP A 239 11.90 24.20 17.64
CA ASP A 239 12.90 25.25 17.48
C ASP A 239 12.87 26.16 18.71
N ALA A 240 13.95 26.14 19.49
CA ALA A 240 14.22 27.17 20.49
C ALA A 240 14.68 28.42 19.74
N GLY A 241 13.78 29.01 18.95
CA GLY A 241 13.91 30.33 18.33
C GLY A 241 12.75 31.19 18.83
N GLY A 242 13.08 32.29 19.52
CA GLY A 242 12.15 33.16 20.26
C GLY A 242 11.03 33.84 19.45
N PRO A 243 10.22 34.70 20.09
CA PRO A 243 9.02 35.26 19.49
C PRO A 243 9.38 36.26 18.39
N GLY A 244 9.51 35.78 17.16
CA GLY A 244 9.51 36.59 15.95
C GLY A 244 8.07 36.93 15.58
N ALA A 245 7.67 38.17 15.88
CA ALA A 245 6.43 38.76 15.38
C ALA A 245 6.33 38.64 13.84
N PRO A 246 5.13 38.51 13.27
CA PRO A 246 4.97 38.53 11.82
C PRO A 246 5.39 39.90 11.26
N PRO A 247 6.04 39.97 10.08
CA PRO A 247 6.41 41.25 9.49
C PRO A 247 5.14 41.99 9.07
N GLY A 248 4.94 43.19 9.62
CA GLY A 248 3.95 44.15 9.14
C GLY A 248 4.37 44.74 7.79
N PRO A 249 3.42 45.22 6.97
CA PRO A 249 3.73 45.83 5.69
C PRO A 249 4.22 47.27 5.90
N ASP A 250 5.01 47.75 4.94
CA ASP A 250 5.51 49.12 4.76
C ASP A 250 6.89 49.45 5.34
N GLY A 251 7.84 49.51 4.41
CA GLY A 251 9.22 49.96 4.60
C GLY A 251 9.96 49.96 3.27
N LEU A 252 9.50 50.78 2.32
CA LEU A 252 10.28 51.12 1.12
C LEU A 252 11.62 51.72 1.55
N PRO A 253 12.78 51.28 1.01
CA PRO A 253 14.01 52.03 1.16
C PRO A 253 14.05 53.18 0.15
N GLU A 254 14.32 54.39 0.63
CA GLU A 254 14.68 55.55 -0.21
C GLU A 254 16.04 55.33 -0.91
N PRO A 255 16.29 55.97 -2.07
CA PRO A 255 17.45 55.71 -2.91
C PRO A 255 18.62 56.65 -2.58
N ASP A 256 19.79 56.07 -2.30
CA ASP A 256 21.07 56.78 -2.47
C ASP A 256 21.52 56.64 -3.93
N GLY A 257 21.68 57.78 -4.61
CA GLY A 257 22.07 57.87 -6.01
C GLY A 257 23.57 57.63 -6.26
N PRO A 258 23.97 57.54 -7.54
CA PRO A 258 25.34 57.87 -7.91
C PRO A 258 25.42 58.89 -9.06
N ASP A 259 26.30 59.88 -8.89
CA ASP A 259 26.89 60.67 -9.97
C ASP A 259 27.64 59.77 -10.96
N GLY A 260 27.43 60.00 -12.26
CA GLY A 260 28.04 59.25 -13.38
C GLY A 260 29.49 59.64 -13.72
N PRO A 261 29.96 59.51 -15.00
CA PRO A 261 29.28 59.00 -16.19
C PRO A 261 30.16 58.15 -17.16
N THR A 262 29.54 57.81 -18.31
CA THR A 262 30.10 57.62 -19.69
C THR A 262 30.56 56.24 -20.21
N GLY A 263 29.81 55.75 -21.22
CA GLY A 263 30.33 55.02 -22.41
C GLY A 263 29.49 53.84 -22.94
N PRO A 264 28.90 53.89 -24.16
CA PRO A 264 28.29 52.75 -24.87
C PRO A 264 29.15 52.34 -26.11
N PRO A 265 28.76 51.41 -27.04
CA PRO A 265 27.58 50.52 -27.15
C PRO A 265 27.87 49.06 -27.64
N SER A 266 26.79 48.24 -27.69
CA SER A 266 26.47 47.19 -28.70
C SER A 266 27.36 45.95 -28.95
N GLY A 267 26.73 44.77 -28.92
CA GLY A 267 27.25 43.54 -29.51
C GLY A 267 26.22 42.40 -29.53
N THR A 268 25.58 42.20 -30.67
CA THR A 268 24.67 41.10 -31.03
C THR A 268 25.40 39.77 -31.30
N GLU A 269 24.62 38.68 -31.36
CA GLU A 269 24.95 37.36 -31.98
C GLU A 269 25.75 36.37 -31.10
N ARG A 270 25.63 35.03 -31.19
CA ARG A 270 25.05 34.13 -32.20
C ARG A 270 24.92 32.73 -31.58
N LEU A 271 23.86 32.01 -31.95
CA LEU A 271 23.72 30.55 -31.84
C LEU A 271 24.67 29.87 -32.86
N PRO A 272 25.13 28.63 -32.62
CA PRO A 272 25.30 27.72 -33.74
C PRO A 272 24.64 26.35 -33.53
N ASP A 273 23.93 26.00 -34.60
CA ASP A 273 23.36 24.74 -35.04
C ASP A 273 24.46 23.68 -35.30
N ARG A 274 24.18 22.40 -35.00
CA ARG A 274 24.93 21.25 -35.52
C ARG A 274 23.99 20.11 -35.91
N ARG A 275 23.87 19.94 -37.23
CA ARG A 275 23.31 18.76 -37.91
C ARG A 275 24.19 17.51 -37.74
N PRO A 276 23.63 16.29 -37.93
CA PRO A 276 24.35 15.03 -37.86
C PRO A 276 24.86 14.55 -39.25
N GLY A 277 26.03 13.92 -39.28
CA GLY A 277 26.61 13.25 -40.44
C GLY A 277 26.35 11.74 -40.43
N ARG A 278 25.89 11.22 -41.56
CA ARG A 278 25.70 9.79 -41.91
C ARG A 278 26.98 9.17 -42.51
N ALA A 279 26.89 7.84 -42.71
CA ALA A 279 27.58 6.97 -43.70
C ALA A 279 28.86 6.28 -43.17
N ARG A 280 29.18 5.01 -43.42
CA ARG A 280 28.77 3.94 -44.38
C ARG A 280 29.31 2.61 -43.82
N GLU A 281 28.56 1.51 -43.80
CA GLU A 281 28.49 0.43 -44.82
C GLU A 281 29.80 -0.09 -45.44
N ARG A 282 30.03 -1.41 -45.26
CA ARG A 282 30.52 -2.46 -46.18
C ARG A 282 30.88 -3.68 -45.29
N GLY A 283 30.50 -4.94 -45.53
CA GLY A 283 30.03 -5.63 -46.72
C GLY A 283 30.95 -6.85 -46.97
N GLY A 284 30.36 -8.06 -47.01
CA GLY A 284 30.96 -9.27 -47.63
C GLY A 284 31.19 -10.46 -46.68
N ASP A 285 31.07 -11.74 -47.06
CA ASP A 285 30.20 -12.57 -47.92
C ASP A 285 30.72 -14.02 -47.74
N ALA A 286 29.88 -15.01 -48.08
CA ALA A 286 30.18 -16.41 -48.44
C ALA A 286 30.38 -17.51 -47.34
N GLY A 287 29.54 -18.56 -47.43
CA GLY A 287 29.52 -19.83 -46.66
C GLY A 287 30.51 -20.91 -47.16
N PRO A 288 30.21 -22.23 -47.24
CA PRO A 288 28.99 -22.99 -46.87
C PRO A 288 29.22 -24.34 -46.11
N GLU A 289 28.10 -24.98 -45.71
CA GLU A 289 27.77 -26.43 -45.55
C GLU A 289 28.76 -27.51 -45.02
N GLY A 290 28.27 -28.36 -44.09
CA GLY A 290 28.75 -29.74 -43.86
C GLY A 290 28.27 -30.40 -42.53
N PRO A 291 28.08 -31.75 -42.43
CA PRO A 291 26.89 -32.34 -41.80
C PRO A 291 27.08 -33.20 -40.53
N GLY A 292 26.01 -33.38 -39.74
CA GLY A 292 25.53 -34.71 -39.28
C GLY A 292 25.94 -35.30 -37.91
N ARG A 293 24.89 -35.66 -37.12
CA ARG A 293 24.73 -36.78 -36.14
C ARG A 293 25.32 -36.68 -34.72
N PRO A 294 24.88 -37.54 -33.75
CA PRO A 294 23.52 -37.99 -33.42
C PRO A 294 23.22 -37.95 -31.88
N ALA A 295 21.97 -38.26 -31.50
CA ALA A 295 21.52 -38.44 -30.11
C ALA A 295 22.02 -39.77 -29.47
N PRO A 296 22.02 -39.86 -28.13
CA PRO A 296 21.87 -41.13 -27.41
C PRO A 296 20.66 -41.13 -26.42
N PRO A 297 20.30 -42.31 -25.88
CA PRO A 297 18.91 -42.73 -25.73
C PRO A 297 18.34 -42.58 -24.30
N GLY A 298 17.03 -42.78 -24.20
CA GLY A 298 16.31 -42.88 -22.93
C GLY A 298 16.43 -44.25 -22.24
N ILE A 299 16.15 -44.20 -20.95
CA ILE A 299 15.45 -45.21 -20.13
C ILE A 299 14.50 -44.42 -19.24
#